data_AF-A0AAA9TWT6-F1
#
_entry.id   AF-A0AAA9TWT6-F1
#
_cell.length_a   1.000
_cell.length_b   1.000
_cell.length_c   1.000
_cell.angle_alpha   90.00
_cell.angle_beta   90.00
_cell.angle_gamma   90.00
#
_symmetry.space_group_name_H-M   'P 1'
#
loop_
_entity.id
_entity.type
_entity.pdbx_description
1 polymer ?
#
loop_
_entity_poly.entity_id
_entity_poly.type
_entity_poly.pdbx_seq_one_letter_code
_entity_poly.pdbx_strand_id
1 'polypeptide(L)'
;MPRSVPRSTRMPALQAVLPCLLLLNQATTDTNVVSTQGQGPPGSQSCSPGEYRPVGRCCKACPAGHLVGEHCRRSHSWGQCLPCPPGTFMERLNGMEACFKCSTCSKNEEVLEECTPTHDRVCQCRSGYFYAHVGSSESCSPCSTFLCLPFPDSCPPYLLAPHFLQTLSITLCHNLP
;
A
#
# COMPACT_ATOMS: atom_id res chain seq x y z
N MET A 1 -27.35 -19.90 81.76
CA MET A 1 -28.25 -20.01 80.59
C MET A 1 -27.43 -20.38 79.36
N PRO A 2 -27.28 -21.68 79.02
CA PRO A 2 -26.53 -22.13 77.85
C PRO A 2 -27.44 -22.59 76.68
N ARG A 3 -26.94 -22.41 75.45
CA ARG A 3 -27.06 -23.20 74.18
C ARG A 3 -28.47 -23.69 73.74
N SER A 4 -28.93 -23.65 72.48
CA SER A 4 -28.30 -23.92 71.17
C SER A 4 -29.29 -23.71 69.99
N VAL A 5 -28.80 -23.21 68.82
CA VAL A 5 -29.07 -23.57 67.37
C VAL A 5 -30.54 -23.62 66.85
N PRO A 6 -30.96 -23.05 65.66
CA PRO A 6 -30.70 -23.63 64.31
C PRO A 6 -30.65 -22.67 63.07
N ARG A 7 -30.90 -23.24 61.87
CA ARG A 7 -30.23 -23.13 60.55
C ARG A 7 -31.20 -22.69 59.43
N SER A 8 -30.67 -22.14 58.31
CA SER A 8 -31.25 -22.16 56.92
C SER A 8 -32.46 -21.22 56.65
N THR A 9 -32.77 -20.63 55.48
CA THR A 9 -32.44 -20.84 54.05
C THR A 9 -32.92 -19.65 53.18
N ARG A 10 -32.23 -19.43 52.03
CA ARG A 10 -32.60 -18.84 50.71
C ARG A 10 -33.94 -18.10 50.47
N MET A 11 -33.90 -17.00 49.71
CA MET A 11 -35.05 -16.36 49.03
C MET A 11 -34.94 -16.48 47.49
N PRO A 12 -36.02 -16.85 46.76
CA PRO A 12 -36.16 -16.62 45.33
C PRO A 12 -37.07 -15.41 45.03
N ALA A 13 -36.77 -14.69 43.94
CA ALA A 13 -37.60 -13.61 43.41
C ALA A 13 -38.67 -14.16 42.43
N LEU A 14 -39.87 -13.59 42.51
CA LEU A 14 -41.12 -14.02 41.89
C LEU A 14 -41.41 -13.23 40.60
N GLN A 15 -41.95 -13.91 39.58
CA GLN A 15 -42.41 -13.37 38.29
C GLN A 15 -43.88 -12.90 38.31
N ALA A 16 -44.22 -11.88 37.51
CA ALA A 16 -45.47 -11.61 36.74
C ALA A 16 -45.39 -10.13 36.24
N VAL A 17 -45.86 -9.65 35.07
CA VAL A 17 -47.15 -9.83 34.37
C VAL A 17 -47.04 -9.32 32.90
N LEU A 18 -47.79 -9.95 31.97
CA LEU A 18 -48.08 -9.64 30.53
C LEU A 18 -49.04 -8.39 30.38
N PRO A 19 -49.54 -7.92 29.20
CA PRO A 19 -49.30 -8.23 27.76
C PRO A 19 -49.37 -7.01 26.77
N CYS A 20 -49.09 -7.19 25.47
CA CYS A 20 -49.93 -6.61 24.40
C CYS A 20 -49.67 -7.31 23.05
N LEU A 21 -50.69 -8.00 22.53
CA LEU A 21 -50.76 -8.51 21.16
C LEU A 21 -52.00 -7.89 20.49
N LEU A 22 -51.93 -7.84 19.15
CA LEU A 22 -52.94 -7.43 18.15
C LEU A 22 -52.78 -5.95 17.76
N LEU A 23 -52.53 -5.56 16.50
CA LEU A 23 -52.93 -6.18 15.23
C LEU A 23 -51.89 -5.98 14.12
N LEU A 24 -51.78 -7.03 13.30
CA LEU A 24 -51.21 -7.06 11.97
C LEU A 24 -51.94 -6.06 11.07
N ASN A 25 -51.19 -5.30 10.26
CA ASN A 25 -51.56 -5.04 8.88
C ASN A 25 -50.32 -4.78 8.03
N GLN A 26 -50.38 -5.32 6.82
CA GLN A 26 -49.25 -5.84 6.06
C GLN A 26 -48.66 -4.84 5.07
N ALA A 27 -47.43 -5.21 4.66
CA ALA A 27 -46.92 -5.17 3.29
C ALA A 27 -46.31 -3.89 2.71
N THR A 28 -45.28 -4.18 1.90
CA THR A 28 -44.60 -3.36 0.87
C THR A 28 -43.42 -2.54 1.41
N THR A 29 -42.17 -2.68 0.95
CA THR A 29 -41.57 -3.46 -0.13
C THR A 29 -40.16 -3.83 0.33
N ASP A 30 -39.75 -5.09 0.18
CA ASP A 30 -38.34 -5.40 0.05
C ASP A 30 -37.87 -4.65 -1.20
N THR A 31 -37.08 -3.60 -1.02
CA THR A 31 -36.25 -3.12 -2.11
C THR A 31 -35.20 -4.19 -2.36
N ASN A 32 -35.59 -5.18 -3.17
CA ASN A 32 -34.65 -5.94 -3.97
C ASN A 32 -33.80 -4.90 -4.68
N VAL A 33 -32.57 -4.70 -4.21
CA VAL A 33 -31.51 -4.15 -5.07
C VAL A 33 -31.23 -5.26 -6.09
N VAL A 34 -32.10 -5.36 -7.09
CA VAL A 34 -31.70 -5.84 -8.40
C VAL A 34 -30.50 -4.96 -8.74
N SER A 35 -29.32 -5.56 -8.68
CA SER A 35 -28.17 -5.04 -9.39
C SER A 35 -28.56 -5.10 -10.85
N THR A 36 -29.22 -4.06 -11.33
CA THR A 36 -29.34 -3.77 -12.75
C THR A 36 -27.90 -3.67 -13.21
N GLN A 37 -27.40 -4.73 -13.86
CA GLN A 37 -26.43 -4.51 -14.91
C GLN A 37 -27.16 -3.61 -15.89
N GLY A 38 -27.01 -2.30 -15.72
CA GLY A 38 -27.42 -1.33 -16.71
C GLY A 38 -26.70 -1.73 -17.98
N GLN A 39 -27.47 -2.17 -18.99
CA GLN A 39 -27.01 -2.11 -20.37
C GLN A 39 -26.69 -0.64 -20.65
N GLY A 40 -25.43 -0.28 -20.43
CA GLY A 40 -24.83 0.90 -21.04
C GLY A 40 -24.87 0.75 -22.57
N PRO A 41 -24.72 1.86 -23.31
CA PRO A 41 -24.72 1.85 -24.76
C PRO A 41 -23.69 0.83 -25.31
N PRO A 42 -23.93 0.22 -26.48
CA PRO A 42 -23.01 -0.74 -27.09
C PRO A 42 -21.73 0.00 -27.49
N GLY A 43 -20.77 0.09 -26.58
CA GLY A 43 -19.56 0.88 -26.76
C GLY A 43 -18.73 1.11 -25.49
N SER A 44 -19.25 0.86 -24.29
CA SER A 44 -18.46 0.98 -23.05
C SER A 44 -18.08 -0.38 -22.45
N GLN A 45 -17.47 -1.25 -23.26
CA GLN A 45 -16.81 -2.42 -22.70
C GLN A 45 -15.44 -1.97 -22.15
N SER A 46 -15.34 -1.88 -20.82
CA SER A 46 -14.05 -1.86 -20.15
C SER A 46 -13.32 -3.16 -20.44
N CYS A 47 -12.03 -3.10 -20.75
CA CYS A 47 -11.25 -4.30 -20.97
C CYS A 47 -11.14 -5.12 -19.68
N SER A 48 -10.85 -6.41 -19.81
CA SER A 48 -10.68 -7.28 -18.64
C SER A 48 -9.44 -6.88 -17.84
N PRO A 49 -9.35 -7.22 -16.55
CA PRO A 49 -8.11 -7.05 -15.79
C PRO A 49 -6.92 -7.71 -16.50
N GLY A 50 -5.79 -7.01 -16.58
CA GLY A 50 -4.62 -7.47 -17.34
C GLY A 50 -4.68 -7.18 -18.84
N GLU A 51 -5.66 -6.38 -19.30
CA GLU A 51 -5.74 -5.87 -20.66
C GLU A 51 -5.61 -4.35 -20.71
N TYR A 52 -5.16 -3.82 -21.85
CA TYR A 52 -5.11 -2.40 -22.17
C TYR A 52 -5.89 -2.13 -23.46
N ARG A 53 -6.26 -0.86 -23.71
CA ARG A 53 -7.18 -0.51 -24.81
C ARG A 53 -6.57 0.41 -25.88
N PRO A 54 -5.71 -0.09 -26.78
CA PRO A 54 -5.26 0.72 -27.91
C PRO A 54 -6.40 0.87 -28.92
N VAL A 55 -6.72 2.09 -29.35
CA VAL A 55 -7.67 2.42 -30.45
C VAL A 55 -8.93 1.52 -30.49
N GLY A 56 -9.71 1.52 -29.40
CA GLY A 56 -11.03 0.88 -29.36
C GLY A 56 -11.05 -0.66 -29.32
N ARG A 57 -9.91 -1.32 -29.09
CA ARG A 57 -9.84 -2.78 -28.89
C ARG A 57 -9.13 -3.13 -27.59
N CYS A 58 -9.49 -4.25 -26.99
CA CYS A 58 -8.78 -4.75 -25.82
C CYS A 58 -7.62 -5.65 -26.23
N CYS A 59 -6.45 -5.47 -25.64
CA CYS A 59 -5.26 -6.27 -25.89
C CYS A 59 -4.70 -6.78 -24.57
N LYS A 60 -4.16 -8.00 -24.56
CA LYS A 60 -3.47 -8.54 -23.38
C LYS A 60 -2.20 -7.75 -23.10
N ALA A 61 -2.00 -7.34 -21.84
CA ALA A 61 -0.88 -6.53 -21.39
C ALA A 61 0.44 -7.32 -21.37
N CYS A 62 1.53 -6.68 -21.76
CA CYS A 62 2.87 -7.25 -21.69
C CYS A 62 3.34 -7.44 -20.24
N PRO A 63 4.13 -8.49 -19.94
CA PRO A 63 4.66 -8.74 -18.61
C PRO A 63 5.67 -7.68 -18.18
N ALA A 64 6.05 -7.72 -16.89
CA ALA A 64 7.17 -6.93 -16.38
C ALA A 64 8.44 -7.17 -17.22
N GLY A 65 9.28 -6.14 -17.33
CA GLY A 65 10.47 -6.15 -18.16
C GLY A 65 10.24 -6.09 -19.66
N HIS A 66 8.99 -5.86 -20.11
CA HIS A 66 8.66 -5.78 -21.53
C HIS A 66 7.78 -4.57 -21.86
N LEU A 67 8.00 -4.01 -23.04
CA LEU A 67 7.15 -3.00 -23.68
C LEU A 67 6.35 -3.61 -24.84
N VAL A 68 5.33 -2.90 -25.30
CA VAL A 68 4.58 -3.25 -26.51
C VAL A 68 5.36 -2.83 -27.75
N GLY A 69 5.80 -3.80 -28.55
CA GLY A 69 6.41 -3.56 -29.86
C GLY A 69 5.39 -3.45 -31.00
N GLU A 70 4.34 -4.30 -30.98
CA GLU A 70 3.21 -4.23 -31.92
C GLU A 70 1.92 -4.49 -31.14
N HIS A 71 0.90 -3.66 -31.31
CA HIS A 71 -0.42 -3.89 -30.72
C HIS A 71 -1.08 -5.16 -31.25
N CYS A 72 -1.98 -5.74 -30.45
CA CYS A 72 -2.71 -6.91 -30.86
C CYS A 72 -3.62 -6.63 -32.07
N ARG A 73 -3.72 -7.60 -33.00
CA ARG A 73 -4.55 -7.48 -34.22
C ARG A 73 -6.03 -7.83 -34.02
N ARG A 74 -6.36 -8.57 -32.96
CA ARG A 74 -7.73 -8.97 -32.60
C ARG A 74 -8.00 -8.60 -31.15
N SER A 75 -9.23 -8.24 -30.81
CA SER A 75 -9.58 -7.97 -29.40
C SER A 75 -9.29 -9.20 -28.54
N HIS A 76 -8.86 -8.96 -27.30
CA HIS A 76 -8.50 -9.94 -26.27
C HIS A 76 -7.33 -10.87 -26.65
N SER A 77 -6.50 -10.47 -27.61
CA SER A 77 -5.29 -11.22 -28.02
C SER A 77 -4.00 -10.54 -27.57
N TRP A 78 -2.90 -11.28 -27.65
CA TRP A 78 -1.55 -10.76 -27.40
C TRP A 78 -1.06 -9.94 -28.61
N GLY A 79 -0.39 -8.83 -28.32
CA GLY A 79 0.49 -8.15 -29.27
C GLY A 79 1.90 -8.74 -29.23
N GLN A 80 2.86 -8.06 -29.87
CA GLN A 80 4.27 -8.36 -29.69
C GLN A 80 4.80 -7.62 -28.46
N CYS A 81 5.38 -8.36 -27.51
CA CYS A 81 6.08 -7.81 -26.35
C CYS A 81 7.59 -7.93 -26.57
N LEU A 82 8.31 -6.82 -26.39
CA LEU A 82 9.76 -6.75 -26.56
C LEU A 82 10.41 -6.45 -25.21
N PRO A 83 11.61 -6.99 -24.93
CA PRO A 83 12.31 -6.71 -23.67
C PRO A 83 12.64 -5.22 -23.56
N CYS A 84 12.64 -4.71 -22.33
CA CYS A 84 13.09 -3.35 -22.06
C CYS A 84 14.56 -3.17 -22.49
N PRO A 85 14.90 -2.07 -23.17
CA PRO A 85 16.28 -1.77 -23.52
C PRO A 85 17.13 -1.53 -22.25
N PRO A 86 18.47 -1.70 -22.34
CA PRO A 86 19.36 -1.44 -21.21
C PRO A 86 19.18 -0.03 -20.64
N GLY A 87 19.19 0.09 -19.30
CA GLY A 87 18.94 1.35 -18.60
C GLY A 87 17.46 1.75 -18.51
N THR A 88 16.54 0.81 -18.77
CA THR A 88 15.10 1.01 -18.59
C THR A 88 14.44 -0.19 -17.90
N PHE A 89 13.29 0.05 -17.27
CA PHE A 89 12.55 -0.96 -16.52
C PHE A 89 11.03 -0.84 -16.69
N MET A 90 10.33 -1.91 -16.31
CA MET A 90 8.89 -2.01 -16.29
C MET A 90 8.46 -3.01 -15.21
N GLU A 91 7.88 -2.51 -14.11
CA GLU A 91 7.63 -3.34 -12.92
C GLU A 91 6.38 -4.21 -13.01
N ARG A 92 5.40 -3.79 -13.80
CA ARG A 92 4.07 -4.42 -13.83
C ARG A 92 3.62 -4.78 -15.23
N LEU A 93 2.53 -5.55 -15.28
CA LEU A 93 1.76 -5.76 -16.52
C LEU A 93 1.38 -4.39 -17.12
N ASN A 94 1.66 -4.20 -18.40
CA ASN A 94 1.52 -2.89 -19.03
C ASN A 94 1.10 -2.96 -20.50
N GLY A 95 0.64 -1.81 -21.03
CA GLY A 95 0.34 -1.62 -22.44
C GLY A 95 1.15 -0.48 -23.07
N MET A 96 2.35 -0.20 -22.53
CA MET A 96 3.16 0.95 -22.92
C MET A 96 4.15 0.59 -24.01
N GLU A 97 4.36 1.51 -24.94
CA GLU A 97 5.31 1.35 -26.06
C GLU A 97 6.74 1.77 -25.70
N ALA A 98 6.97 2.17 -24.44
CA ALA A 98 8.28 2.53 -23.92
C ALA A 98 8.40 2.12 -22.44
N CYS A 99 9.59 1.68 -22.04
CA CYS A 99 9.93 1.42 -20.64
C CYS A 99 10.33 2.71 -19.92
N PHE A 100 10.24 2.70 -18.60
CA PHE A 100 10.69 3.81 -17.76
C PHE A 100 12.21 3.84 -17.70
N LYS A 101 12.81 5.03 -17.76
CA LYS A 101 14.26 5.16 -17.56
C LYS A 101 14.60 4.85 -16.11
N CYS A 102 15.69 4.12 -15.90
CA CYS A 102 16.19 3.89 -14.54
C CYS A 102 16.59 5.22 -13.90
N SER A 103 16.26 5.40 -12.63
CA SER A 103 16.68 6.54 -11.82
C SER A 103 18.19 6.56 -11.63
N THR A 104 18.74 7.72 -11.28
CA THR A 104 20.16 7.90 -10.92
C THR A 104 20.36 8.33 -9.49
N CYS A 105 21.30 7.68 -8.79
CA CYS A 105 21.66 8.10 -7.44
C CYS A 105 22.40 9.43 -7.46
N SER A 106 22.00 10.31 -6.56
CA SER A 106 22.57 11.65 -6.40
C SER A 106 23.96 11.60 -5.76
N LYS A 107 24.63 12.76 -5.70
CA LYS A 107 26.03 12.88 -5.23
C LYS A 107 26.29 12.25 -3.84
N ASN A 108 25.34 12.38 -2.91
CA ASN A 108 25.46 11.91 -1.52
C ASN A 108 24.78 10.55 -1.29
N GLU A 109 24.43 9.87 -2.38
CA GLU A 109 23.82 8.55 -2.36
C GLU A 109 24.77 7.50 -2.92
N GLU A 110 24.43 6.25 -2.64
CA GLU A 110 25.04 5.07 -3.22
C GLU A 110 23.94 4.11 -3.68
N VAL A 111 24.29 3.22 -4.61
CA VAL A 111 23.35 2.22 -5.13
C VAL A 111 23.16 1.14 -4.09
N LEU A 112 21.92 0.96 -3.65
CA LEU A 112 21.51 -0.16 -2.80
C LEU A 112 21.11 -1.37 -3.65
N GLU A 113 20.29 -1.12 -4.68
CA GLU A 113 19.87 -2.14 -5.65
C GLU A 113 20.05 -1.61 -7.07
N GLU A 114 20.68 -2.42 -7.92
CA GLU A 114 20.91 -2.08 -9.33
C GLU A 114 19.61 -2.13 -10.13
N CYS A 115 19.52 -1.29 -11.17
CA CYS A 115 18.37 -1.34 -12.06
C CYS A 115 18.33 -2.65 -12.85
N THR A 116 17.15 -3.23 -13.00
CA THR A 116 16.91 -4.39 -13.87
C THR A 116 15.75 -4.12 -14.81
N PRO A 117 15.48 -4.98 -15.81
CA PRO A 117 14.30 -4.80 -16.64
C PRO A 117 12.98 -4.75 -15.84
N THR A 118 12.90 -5.34 -14.64
CA THR A 118 11.65 -5.42 -13.87
C THR A 118 11.58 -4.50 -12.65
N HIS A 119 12.64 -3.79 -12.28
CA HIS A 119 12.58 -2.83 -11.18
C HIS A 119 13.59 -1.70 -11.38
N ASP A 120 13.25 -0.52 -10.84
CA ASP A 120 14.14 0.63 -10.86
C ASP A 120 15.35 0.42 -9.94
N ARG A 121 16.41 1.17 -10.17
CA ARG A 121 17.49 1.31 -9.21
C ARG A 121 16.97 1.92 -7.90
N VAL A 122 17.40 1.34 -6.78
CA VAL A 122 17.17 1.90 -5.44
C VAL A 122 18.45 2.54 -4.93
N CYS A 123 18.32 3.78 -4.46
CA CYS A 123 19.42 4.55 -3.87
C CYS A 123 19.24 4.66 -2.37
N GLN A 124 20.37 4.77 -1.66
CA GLN A 124 20.39 5.09 -0.23
C GLN A 124 21.41 6.20 0.05
N CYS A 125 21.17 7.02 1.07
CA CYS A 125 22.19 7.97 1.53
C CYS A 125 23.44 7.23 2.00
N ARG A 126 24.61 7.78 1.66
CA ARG A 126 25.90 7.28 2.14
C ARG A 126 25.99 7.40 3.66
N SER A 127 26.93 6.64 4.24
CA SER A 127 27.28 6.78 5.65
C SER A 127 27.57 8.24 6.02
N GLY A 128 26.99 8.71 7.12
CA GLY A 128 27.07 10.11 7.54
C GLY A 128 26.06 11.05 6.87
N TYR A 129 25.09 10.52 6.09
CA TYR A 129 23.98 11.27 5.52
C TYR A 129 22.63 10.57 5.78
N PHE A 130 21.54 11.34 5.75
CA PHE A 130 20.16 10.84 5.91
C PHE A 130 19.17 11.60 5.03
N TYR A 131 18.02 10.98 4.72
CA TYR A 131 16.93 11.65 4.02
C TYR A 131 16.21 12.61 4.98
N ALA A 132 16.22 13.90 4.67
CA ALA A 132 15.59 14.92 5.52
C ALA A 132 14.07 14.75 5.63
N HIS A 133 13.44 14.20 4.59
CA HIS A 133 12.02 13.90 4.55
C HIS A 133 11.78 12.47 4.09
N VAL A 134 10.83 11.80 4.74
CA VAL A 134 10.35 10.48 4.32
C VAL A 134 9.76 10.61 2.91
N GLY A 135 10.34 9.92 1.94
CA GLY A 135 9.91 9.95 0.54
C GLY A 135 10.61 10.99 -0.35
N SER A 136 11.55 11.79 0.17
CA SER A 136 12.42 12.63 -0.68
C SER A 136 13.71 11.88 -1.02
N SER A 137 13.67 11.04 -2.06
CA SER A 137 14.84 10.30 -2.57
C SER A 137 15.89 11.18 -3.26
N GLU A 138 15.85 12.50 -3.08
CA GLU A 138 16.71 13.45 -3.82
C GLU A 138 17.51 14.40 -2.93
N SER A 139 17.30 14.38 -1.60
CA SER A 139 18.01 15.29 -0.69
C SER A 139 18.52 14.57 0.56
N CYS A 140 19.76 14.09 0.47
CA CYS A 140 20.53 13.60 1.60
C CYS A 140 21.19 14.76 2.36
N SER A 141 20.85 14.91 3.64
CA SER A 141 21.43 15.87 4.57
C SER A 141 22.55 15.21 5.39
N PRO A 142 23.66 15.91 5.68
CA PRO A 142 24.72 15.36 6.52
C PRO A 142 24.22 15.18 7.96
N CYS A 143 24.62 14.08 8.61
CA CYS A 143 24.45 13.94 10.05
C CYS A 143 25.33 15.01 10.74
N SER A 144 24.82 15.67 11.78
CA SER A 144 25.56 16.68 12.54
C SER A 144 25.48 16.37 14.03
N THR A 145 26.63 16.33 14.69
CA THR A 145 26.77 16.14 16.14
C THR A 145 26.70 17.46 16.93
N PHE A 146 26.94 18.59 16.26
CA PHE A 146 27.11 19.91 16.91
C PHE A 146 25.81 20.52 17.48
N LEU A 147 24.64 20.01 17.11
CA LEU A 147 23.36 20.58 17.55
C LEU A 147 22.81 19.96 18.85
N CYS A 148 23.40 18.87 19.36
CA CYS A 148 22.90 18.17 20.55
C CYS A 148 23.76 18.41 21.81
N LEU A 149 24.76 19.30 21.76
CA LEU A 149 25.51 19.75 22.95
C LEU A 149 25.09 21.17 23.33
N PRO A 150 24.76 21.46 24.60
CA PRO A 150 24.87 20.60 25.78
C PRO A 150 23.56 19.85 26.16
N PHE A 151 22.51 19.88 25.32
CA PHE A 151 21.19 19.32 25.64
C PHE A 151 20.84 18.11 24.75
N PRO A 152 21.17 16.88 25.18
CA PRO A 152 20.82 15.66 24.47
C PRO A 152 19.32 15.30 24.55
N ASP A 153 18.48 16.07 25.25
CA ASP A 153 17.04 15.80 25.35
C ASP A 153 16.19 16.69 24.42
N SER A 154 16.79 17.71 23.80
CA SER A 154 16.10 18.69 22.95
C SER A 154 16.42 18.57 21.46
N CYS A 155 17.25 17.60 21.09
CA CYS A 155 17.52 17.39 19.67
C CYS A 155 16.27 16.80 19.01
N PRO A 156 15.86 17.32 17.83
CA PRO A 156 14.78 16.75 17.04
C PRO A 156 15.00 15.24 16.82
N PRO A 157 13.95 14.41 16.70
CA PRO A 157 14.08 12.97 16.46
C PRO A 157 14.82 12.61 15.16
N TYR A 158 15.06 13.59 14.28
CA TYR A 158 15.93 13.48 13.09
C TYR A 158 17.43 13.62 13.41
N LEU A 159 17.79 14.07 14.62
CA LEU A 159 19.16 14.33 15.09
C LEU A 159 19.53 13.51 16.33
N LEU A 160 18.56 12.89 17.01
CA LEU A 160 18.77 11.88 18.04
C LEU A 160 17.78 10.74 17.81
N ALA A 161 18.27 9.55 17.46
CA ALA A 161 17.47 8.36 17.62
C ALA A 161 17.53 7.95 19.10
N PRO A 162 16.40 7.54 19.71
CA PRO A 162 16.24 6.10 19.79
C PRO A 162 14.80 5.57 19.64
N HIS A 163 14.77 4.28 19.29
CA HIS A 163 13.69 3.28 19.33
C HIS A 163 12.43 3.45 18.47
N PHE A 164 12.19 2.37 17.70
CA PHE A 164 10.98 1.98 16.98
C PHE A 164 10.82 2.41 15.51
N LEU A 165 11.27 1.48 14.65
CA LEU A 165 10.82 1.19 13.28
C LEU A 165 11.28 2.13 12.15
N GLN A 166 12.49 1.86 11.62
CA GLN A 166 12.83 1.74 10.17
C GLN A 166 14.36 1.55 10.02
N THR A 167 14.84 0.30 10.13
CA THR A 167 16.22 -0.05 10.53
C THR A 167 17.17 -0.43 9.38
N LEU A 168 17.47 0.50 8.46
CA LEU A 168 18.72 0.43 7.69
C LEU A 168 19.45 1.78 7.65
N SER A 169 18.75 2.86 7.30
CA SER A 169 19.35 4.20 7.18
C SER A 169 19.79 4.81 8.53
N ILE A 170 19.09 4.45 9.62
CA ILE A 170 19.29 5.05 10.96
C ILE A 170 20.58 4.54 11.63
N THR A 171 21.01 3.31 11.34
CA THR A 171 22.22 2.70 11.92
C THR A 171 23.51 3.38 11.40
N LEU A 172 23.45 4.03 10.24
CA LEU A 172 24.60 4.63 9.57
C LEU A 172 25.09 5.93 10.23
N CYS A 173 24.21 6.76 10.83
CA CYS A 173 24.65 7.97 11.53
C CYS A 173 25.32 7.70 12.90
N HIS A 174 25.15 6.51 13.49
CA HIS A 174 25.69 6.20 14.82
C HIS A 174 27.17 5.76 14.82
N ASN A 175 27.77 5.53 13.65
CA ASN A 175 29.14 5.03 13.50
C ASN A 175 30.14 6.12 13.03
N LEU A 176 29.84 7.41 13.23
CA LEU A 176 30.81 8.48 12.99
C LEU A 176 31.89 8.47 14.10
N PRO A 177 33.19 8.46 13.76
CA PRO A 177 34.30 8.50 14.73
C PRO A 177 34.43 9.84 15.46
#